data_AF-A0A355W7N5-F1
#
_entry.id   AF-A0A355W7N5-F1
#
_cell.length_a   1.000
_cell.length_b   1.000
_cell.length_c   1.000
_cell.angle_alpha   90.00
_cell.angle_beta   90.00
_cell.angle_gamma   90.00
#
_symmetry.space_group_name_H-M   'P 1'
#
loop_
_entity.id
_entity.type
_entity.pdbx_description
1 polymer ?
#
loop_
_entity_poly.entity_id
_entity_poly.type
_entity_poly.pdbx_seq_one_letter_code
_entity_poly.pdbx_strand_id
1 'polypeptide(L)'
;PVGHLATLIRELSVPSLFKTGENVRIFKQGEILSINAATRKIYRGSQWDGVRERVLARISSRKKRISSGLLYDLILKLNLTDPNSSNFKPQKCRSIHDVTRFIHEMSVRSMFSFGDSQNRLWRKNATPLKTPIPIKIKLLDLDESVNGEKEKLTPSQVRSIPFKALWKGISDSRVIWNKRVIEGASFMSSDFEEQIMGGATGPRRRKDTNYFIVAKDYLNFNARFIYHYALIDAVTGPWPENNYVNFRFRGGAANKDNLNRRGLFLESVLRLSNFEVNRKGDLVTSWFRYNSQKDSEDALEMLGRLMACSRQLDMLLGNDDMVKTYVDNFISENFSAFA
;
A
#
# COMPACT_ATOMS: atom_id res chain seq x y z
N PRO A 1 -6.85 22.24 -7.09
CA PRO A 1 -6.48 20.88 -6.62
C PRO A 1 -6.61 20.75 -5.09
N VAL A 2 -7.29 19.70 -4.61
CA VAL A 2 -7.63 19.48 -3.18
C VAL A 2 -6.83 18.35 -2.51
N GLY A 3 -5.90 17.71 -3.20
CA GLY A 3 -5.04 16.65 -2.63
C GLY A 3 -4.03 17.16 -1.60
N HIS A 4 -3.49 16.24 -0.79
CA HIS A 4 -2.57 16.54 0.34
C HIS A 4 -1.40 17.44 -0.06
N LEU A 5 -0.70 17.14 -1.15
CA LEU A 5 0.41 17.96 -1.67
C LEU A 5 -0.04 19.38 -2.06
N ALA A 6 -1.22 19.53 -2.65
CA ALA A 6 -1.76 20.84 -3.02
C ALA A 6 -2.17 21.67 -1.79
N THR A 7 -2.56 21.00 -0.70
CA THR A 7 -2.84 21.63 0.59
C THR A 7 -1.53 22.06 1.28
N LEU A 8 -0.53 21.18 1.34
CA LEU A 8 0.81 21.48 1.86
C LEU A 8 1.46 22.64 1.11
N ILE A 9 1.42 22.62 -0.21
CA ILE A 9 2.00 23.69 -1.04
C ILE A 9 1.31 25.04 -0.81
N ARG A 10 -0.02 25.05 -0.59
CA ARG A 10 -0.78 26.26 -0.23
C ARG A 10 -0.43 26.76 1.17
N GLU A 11 -0.35 25.86 2.13
CA GLU A 11 0.11 26.16 3.50
C GLU A 11 1.54 26.71 3.47
N LEU A 12 2.39 26.14 2.61
CA LEU A 12 3.74 26.59 2.34
C LEU A 12 3.80 27.79 1.38
N SER A 13 2.66 28.32 0.93
CA SER A 13 2.58 29.46 0.01
C SER A 13 3.55 29.37 -1.17
N VAL A 14 3.83 28.16 -1.64
CA VAL A 14 4.71 27.91 -2.77
C VAL A 14 3.84 27.99 -4.02
N PRO A 15 4.13 28.89 -4.98
CA PRO A 15 3.42 28.89 -6.26
C PRO A 15 3.64 27.56 -6.97
N SER A 16 2.57 26.87 -7.40
CA SER A 16 2.69 25.58 -8.08
C SER A 16 1.57 25.36 -9.08
N LEU A 17 1.90 24.63 -10.15
CA LEU A 17 0.96 24.14 -11.14
C LEU A 17 0.90 22.62 -11.05
N PHE A 18 -0.31 22.07 -11.12
CA PHE A 18 -0.58 20.64 -11.08
C PHE A 18 -1.22 20.21 -12.38
N LYS A 19 -1.06 18.93 -12.74
CA LYS A 19 -1.63 18.35 -13.96
C LYS A 19 -1.20 19.15 -15.22
N THR A 20 0.08 19.49 -15.32
CA THR A 20 0.65 20.25 -16.46
C THR A 20 0.68 19.46 -17.78
N GLY A 21 0.25 18.19 -17.77
CA GLY A 21 0.24 17.31 -18.94
C GLY A 21 1.64 17.03 -19.48
N GLU A 22 1.69 16.49 -20.70
CA GLU A 22 2.96 16.13 -21.36
C GLU A 22 3.74 17.34 -21.89
N ASN A 23 3.10 18.50 -22.03
CA ASN A 23 3.73 19.74 -22.53
C ASN A 23 4.90 20.22 -21.66
N VAL A 24 5.02 19.76 -20.42
CA VAL A 24 6.19 20.03 -19.57
C VAL A 24 7.46 19.32 -20.07
N ARG A 25 7.34 18.28 -20.90
CA ARG A 25 8.49 17.54 -21.47
C ARG A 25 9.30 18.36 -22.48
N ILE A 26 8.81 19.51 -22.93
CA ILE A 26 9.56 20.42 -23.80
C ILE A 26 10.77 21.06 -23.08
N PHE A 27 10.79 21.03 -21.75
CA PHE A 27 11.85 21.57 -20.93
C PHE A 27 12.87 20.48 -20.58
N LYS A 28 14.16 20.82 -20.65
CA LYS A 28 15.24 19.88 -20.34
C LYS A 28 15.56 19.89 -18.84
N GLN A 29 16.04 18.76 -18.33
CA GLN A 29 16.52 18.70 -16.96
C GLN A 29 17.69 19.69 -16.76
N GLY A 30 17.64 20.46 -15.68
CA GLY A 30 18.63 21.50 -15.37
C GLY A 30 18.35 22.86 -16.01
N GLU A 31 17.31 22.99 -16.83
CA GLU A 31 16.90 24.26 -17.43
C GLU A 31 16.27 25.21 -16.38
N ILE A 32 16.63 26.49 -16.44
CA ILE A 32 16.04 27.52 -15.56
C ILE A 32 14.69 27.94 -16.13
N LEU A 33 13.65 27.85 -15.30
CA LEU A 33 12.27 28.18 -15.66
C LEU A 33 11.63 29.13 -14.64
N SER A 34 10.63 29.88 -15.11
CA SER A 34 9.81 30.77 -14.29
C SER A 34 8.34 30.35 -14.35
N ILE A 35 7.70 30.18 -13.19
CA ILE A 35 6.31 29.72 -13.10
C ILE A 35 5.42 30.85 -12.57
N ASN A 36 4.38 31.20 -13.33
CA ASN A 36 3.29 32.05 -12.85
C ASN A 36 2.06 31.19 -12.55
N ALA A 37 1.86 30.86 -11.26
CA ALA A 37 0.75 30.01 -10.84
C ALA A 37 -0.63 30.69 -10.98
N ALA A 38 -0.70 32.03 -10.95
CA ALA A 38 -1.96 32.77 -11.07
C ALA A 38 -2.50 32.75 -12.50
N THR A 39 -1.62 32.97 -13.49
CA THR A 39 -1.99 32.94 -14.92
C THR A 39 -1.81 31.56 -15.56
N ARG A 40 -1.31 30.58 -14.80
CA ARG A 40 -1.08 29.19 -15.24
C ARG A 40 -0.11 29.06 -16.41
N LYS A 41 0.96 29.87 -16.39
CA LYS A 41 1.97 29.91 -17.45
C LYS A 41 3.35 29.53 -16.92
N ILE A 42 4.12 28.84 -17.75
CA ILE A 42 5.52 28.48 -17.53
C ILE A 42 6.34 29.19 -18.61
N TYR A 43 7.41 29.87 -18.20
CA TYR A 43 8.30 30.62 -19.09
C TYR A 43 9.70 30.05 -19.02
N ARG A 44 10.41 30.10 -20.16
CA ARG A 44 11.83 29.78 -20.23
C ARG A 44 12.66 30.92 -19.62
N GLY A 45 13.71 30.55 -18.88
CA GLY A 45 14.60 31.50 -18.23
C GLY A 45 14.03 32.13 -16.95
N SER A 46 14.81 33.04 -16.37
CA SER A 46 14.41 33.84 -15.21
C SER A 46 13.69 35.10 -15.69
N GLN A 47 12.36 35.15 -15.51
CA GLN A 47 11.53 36.28 -15.96
C GLN A 47 11.44 37.41 -14.94
N TRP A 48 11.76 37.13 -13.68
CA TRP A 48 11.60 38.08 -12.59
C TRP A 48 12.88 38.17 -11.77
N ASP A 49 13.51 39.33 -11.81
CA ASP A 49 14.70 39.61 -11.02
C ASP A 49 14.37 39.59 -9.52
N GLY A 50 15.33 39.13 -8.73
CA GLY A 50 15.20 39.08 -7.28
C GLY A 50 14.32 37.94 -6.74
N VAL A 51 13.76 37.05 -7.58
CA VAL A 51 12.90 35.95 -7.10
C VAL A 51 13.66 35.01 -6.18
N ARG A 52 14.90 34.67 -6.54
CA ARG A 52 15.74 33.78 -5.75
C ARG A 52 15.97 34.36 -4.36
N GLU A 53 16.29 35.64 -4.28
CA GLU A 53 16.56 36.39 -3.06
C GLU A 53 15.28 36.48 -2.21
N ARG A 54 14.12 36.81 -2.82
CA ARG A 54 12.82 36.85 -2.14
C ARG A 54 12.39 35.48 -1.61
N VAL A 55 12.61 34.41 -2.39
CA VAL A 55 12.29 33.03 -1.98
C VAL A 55 13.21 32.58 -0.86
N LEU A 56 14.52 32.86 -0.94
CA LEU A 56 15.49 32.56 0.12
C LEU A 56 15.18 33.33 1.41
N ALA A 57 14.82 34.61 1.32
CA ALA A 57 14.38 35.42 2.46
C ALA A 57 13.07 34.89 3.09
N ARG A 58 12.15 34.38 2.27
CA ARG A 58 10.91 33.74 2.73
C ARG A 58 11.16 32.37 3.36
N ILE A 59 12.07 31.56 2.81
CA ILE A 59 12.45 30.26 3.37
C ILE A 59 13.24 30.44 4.66
N SER A 60 14.15 31.42 4.75
CA SER A 60 14.90 31.73 5.96
C SER A 60 14.00 32.26 7.07
N SER A 61 13.03 33.13 6.75
CA SER A 61 12.00 33.55 7.70
C SER A 61 11.03 32.42 8.08
N ARG A 62 10.81 31.43 7.20
CA ARG A 62 9.98 30.24 7.50
C ARG A 62 10.73 29.12 8.23
N LYS A 63 12.07 29.02 8.17
CA LYS A 63 12.84 28.16 9.09
C LYS A 63 12.66 28.57 10.55
N LYS A 64 12.30 29.84 10.82
CA LYS A 64 11.81 30.30 12.14
C LYS A 64 10.34 29.93 12.44
N ARG A 65 9.60 29.45 11.42
CA ARG A 65 8.22 28.92 11.47
C ARG A 65 8.19 27.46 10.99
N ILE A 66 9.08 26.60 11.48
CA ILE A 66 8.63 25.22 11.72
C ILE A 66 7.41 25.41 12.61
N SER A 67 6.26 24.84 12.27
CA SER A 67 5.06 24.92 13.10
C SER A 67 5.32 24.17 14.41
N SER A 68 6.12 24.76 15.28
CA SER A 68 6.27 24.43 16.68
C SER A 68 5.35 25.38 17.43
N GLY A 69 4.65 24.83 18.40
CA GLY A 69 3.63 25.55 19.13
C GLY A 69 2.52 24.62 19.58
N LEU A 70 1.91 24.98 20.69
CA LEU A 70 0.87 24.22 21.36
C LEU A 70 -0.22 23.75 20.41
N LEU A 71 -0.66 24.59 19.47
CA LEU A 71 -1.71 24.25 18.52
C LEU A 71 -1.29 23.16 17.52
N TYR A 72 -0.06 23.21 17.00
CA TYR A 72 0.43 22.16 16.11
C TYR A 72 0.61 20.83 16.86
N ASP A 73 1.19 20.90 18.07
CA ASP A 73 1.41 19.72 18.91
C ASP A 73 0.08 19.05 19.32
N LEU A 74 -0.98 19.83 19.55
CA LEU A 74 -2.31 19.34 19.93
C LEU A 74 -3.20 18.95 18.75
N ILE A 75 -2.99 19.48 17.54
CA ILE A 75 -3.88 19.21 16.40
C ILE A 75 -3.21 18.29 15.38
N LEU A 76 -2.03 18.67 14.87
CA LEU A 76 -1.47 18.10 13.64
C LEU A 76 -0.36 17.07 13.87
N LYS A 77 0.38 17.15 14.98
CA LYS A 77 1.52 16.27 15.24
C LYS A 77 1.09 14.82 15.44
N LEU A 78 1.66 13.91 14.67
CA LEU A 78 1.41 12.46 14.79
C LEU A 78 2.49 11.80 15.65
N ASN A 79 2.11 11.37 16.86
CA ASN A 79 2.98 10.67 17.81
C ASN A 79 2.72 9.15 17.81
N LEU A 80 1.47 8.72 17.55
CA LEU A 80 1.05 7.33 17.45
C LEU A 80 1.35 6.72 16.07
N THR A 81 2.63 6.45 15.80
CA THR A 81 3.07 6.02 14.47
C THR A 81 3.12 4.50 14.27
N ASP A 82 3.36 3.72 15.33
CA ASP A 82 3.44 2.25 15.25
C ASP A 82 2.23 1.59 15.92
N PRO A 83 1.29 1.03 15.13
CA PRO A 83 0.13 0.34 15.68
C PRO A 83 0.49 -0.89 16.51
N ASN A 84 1.61 -1.56 16.24
CA ASN A 84 1.99 -2.77 16.98
C ASN A 84 2.77 -2.47 18.27
N SER A 85 3.07 -1.19 18.54
CA SER A 85 3.76 -0.78 19.75
C SER A 85 2.89 -1.01 20.98
N SER A 86 3.52 -1.40 22.09
CA SER A 86 2.87 -1.40 23.41
C SER A 86 2.36 -0.01 23.83
N ASN A 87 2.89 1.05 23.20
CA ASN A 87 2.45 2.43 23.37
C ASN A 87 1.27 2.82 22.47
N PHE A 88 0.77 1.94 21.60
CA PHE A 88 -0.40 2.24 20.77
C PHE A 88 -1.70 2.06 21.55
N LYS A 89 -1.96 3.04 22.43
CA LYS A 89 -3.05 3.02 23.41
C LYS A 89 -3.71 4.40 23.47
N PRO A 90 -5.00 4.48 23.84
CA PRO A 90 -5.72 5.75 23.84
C PRO A 90 -5.06 6.78 24.77
N GLN A 91 -4.48 6.35 25.89
CA GLN A 91 -3.77 7.20 26.85
C GLN A 91 -2.46 7.82 26.30
N LYS A 92 -2.00 7.37 25.13
CA LYS A 92 -0.80 7.90 24.46
C LYS A 92 -1.14 8.85 23.31
N CYS A 93 -2.41 9.13 23.05
CA CYS A 93 -2.80 10.17 22.10
C CYS A 93 -2.43 11.54 22.67
N ARG A 94 -1.63 12.33 21.94
CA ARG A 94 -1.24 13.69 22.35
C ARG A 94 -1.78 14.77 21.42
N SER A 95 -2.46 14.38 20.35
CA SER A 95 -3.06 15.29 19.37
C SER A 95 -4.39 14.76 18.80
N ILE A 96 -5.15 15.61 18.13
CA ILE A 96 -6.34 15.20 17.35
C ILE A 96 -5.98 14.22 16.23
N HIS A 97 -4.81 14.41 15.60
CA HIS A 97 -4.30 13.48 14.60
C HIS A 97 -4.03 12.08 15.21
N ASP A 98 -3.50 12.03 16.43
CA ASP A 98 -3.32 10.77 17.17
C ASP A 98 -4.66 10.08 17.46
N VAL A 99 -5.68 10.83 17.88
CA VAL A 99 -7.03 10.31 18.13
C VAL A 99 -7.61 9.72 16.84
N THR A 100 -7.53 10.44 15.73
CA THR A 100 -8.02 9.98 14.43
C THR A 100 -7.29 8.71 13.98
N ARG A 101 -5.96 8.66 14.14
CA ARG A 101 -5.14 7.49 13.81
C ARG A 101 -5.48 6.29 14.71
N PHE A 102 -5.71 6.52 15.99
CA PHE A 102 -6.09 5.50 16.96
C PHE A 102 -7.47 4.92 16.66
N ILE A 103 -8.47 5.78 16.43
CA ILE A 103 -9.82 5.34 16.03
C ILE A 103 -9.75 4.52 14.75
N HIS A 104 -9.05 5.00 13.71
CA HIS A 104 -8.91 4.26 12.47
C HIS A 104 -8.30 2.86 12.70
N GLU A 105 -7.20 2.77 13.45
CA GLU A 105 -6.57 1.48 13.76
C GLU A 105 -7.49 0.56 14.56
N MET A 106 -8.21 1.09 15.55
CA MET A 106 -9.14 0.33 16.37
C MET A 106 -10.37 -0.10 15.57
N SER A 107 -10.90 0.73 14.66
CA SER A 107 -11.97 0.36 13.75
C SER A 107 -11.55 -0.78 12.82
N VAL A 108 -10.33 -0.72 12.27
CA VAL A 108 -9.76 -1.79 11.46
C VAL A 108 -9.59 -3.07 12.28
N ARG A 109 -9.00 -2.98 13.48
CA ARG A 109 -8.85 -4.14 14.39
C ARG A 109 -10.18 -4.71 14.81
N SER A 110 -11.16 -3.87 15.14
CA SER A 110 -12.49 -4.29 15.53
C SER A 110 -13.24 -4.89 14.37
N MET A 111 -13.14 -4.38 13.13
CA MET A 111 -13.69 -5.03 11.95
C MET A 111 -13.19 -6.48 11.82
N PHE A 112 -11.89 -6.71 12.08
CA PHE A 112 -11.30 -8.05 12.04
C PHE A 112 -11.63 -8.91 13.28
N SER A 113 -11.53 -8.35 14.48
CA SER A 113 -11.82 -9.05 15.73
C SER A 113 -13.32 -9.37 15.85
N PHE A 114 -14.19 -8.51 15.32
CA PHE A 114 -15.62 -8.75 15.17
C PHE A 114 -15.87 -9.87 14.15
N GLY A 115 -15.17 -9.88 13.00
CA GLY A 115 -15.21 -10.99 12.05
C GLY A 115 -14.72 -12.33 12.63
N ASP A 116 -13.69 -12.31 13.49
CA ASP A 116 -13.13 -13.51 14.14
C ASP A 116 -13.97 -14.00 15.34
N SER A 117 -14.59 -13.08 16.10
CA SER A 117 -15.44 -13.39 17.27
C SER A 117 -16.88 -13.75 16.89
N GLN A 118 -17.41 -13.20 15.79
CA GLN A 118 -18.70 -13.60 15.18
C GLN A 118 -18.52 -14.85 14.31
N ASN A 119 -17.95 -15.89 14.91
CA ASN A 119 -17.36 -17.03 14.24
C ASN A 119 -18.36 -17.95 13.51
N ARG A 120 -19.68 -17.72 13.68
CA ARG A 120 -20.73 -18.63 13.17
C ARG A 120 -21.58 -18.02 12.05
N LEU A 121 -21.90 -16.74 12.11
CA LEU A 121 -22.76 -16.07 11.12
C LEU A 121 -21.96 -15.61 9.90
N TRP A 122 -20.81 -14.95 10.11
CA TRP A 122 -19.96 -14.52 9.01
C TRP A 122 -19.25 -15.69 8.33
N ARG A 123 -18.84 -16.75 9.06
CA ARG A 123 -18.32 -17.98 8.43
C ARG A 123 -19.37 -18.74 7.61
N LYS A 124 -20.66 -18.63 7.95
CA LYS A 124 -21.77 -19.18 7.16
C LYS A 124 -22.03 -18.36 5.90
N ASN A 125 -21.88 -17.04 5.97
CA ASN A 125 -22.14 -16.14 4.84
C ASN A 125 -20.92 -15.93 3.94
N ALA A 126 -19.71 -16.15 4.44
CA ALA A 126 -18.48 -16.08 3.68
C ALA A 126 -18.36 -17.31 2.77
N THR A 127 -18.35 -17.04 1.48
CA THR A 127 -18.42 -18.04 0.43
C THR A 127 -17.00 -18.44 0.00
N PRO A 128 -16.65 -19.74 -0.06
CA PRO A 128 -15.36 -20.15 -0.60
C PRO A 128 -15.18 -19.68 -2.05
N LEU A 129 -14.09 -18.99 -2.33
CA LEU A 129 -13.75 -18.55 -3.68
C LEU A 129 -12.95 -19.67 -4.37
N LYS A 130 -13.47 -20.23 -5.46
CA LYS A 130 -12.75 -21.21 -6.27
C LYS A 130 -11.75 -20.49 -7.16
N THR A 131 -10.47 -20.63 -6.84
CA THR A 131 -9.38 -19.92 -7.51
C THR A 131 -8.33 -20.87 -8.05
N PRO A 132 -7.61 -20.50 -9.12
CA PRO A 132 -6.48 -21.28 -9.63
C PRO A 132 -5.19 -21.10 -8.81
N ILE A 133 -5.14 -20.09 -7.93
CA ILE A 133 -3.97 -19.85 -7.08
C ILE A 133 -3.97 -20.81 -5.87
N PRO A 134 -2.80 -21.23 -5.35
CA PRO A 134 -2.67 -22.26 -4.33
C PRO A 134 -2.98 -21.74 -2.92
N ILE A 135 -4.06 -20.96 -2.77
CA ILE A 135 -4.42 -20.26 -1.55
C ILE A 135 -5.92 -20.38 -1.31
N LYS A 136 -6.28 -20.80 -0.10
CA LYS A 136 -7.69 -20.87 0.32
C LYS A 136 -8.18 -19.47 0.67
N ILE A 137 -9.11 -18.97 -0.13
CA ILE A 137 -9.72 -17.65 0.03
C ILE A 137 -11.23 -17.81 0.21
N LYS A 138 -11.79 -17.06 1.15
CA LYS A 138 -13.22 -16.86 1.29
C LYS A 138 -13.57 -15.43 0.92
N LEU A 139 -14.76 -15.22 0.39
CA LEU A 139 -15.26 -13.91 0.02
C LEU A 139 -16.52 -13.60 0.82
N LEU A 140 -16.58 -12.37 1.28
CA LEU A 140 -17.68 -11.79 2.01
C LEU A 140 -18.18 -10.58 1.24
N ASP A 141 -19.43 -10.67 0.80
CA ASP A 141 -20.08 -9.63 0.01
C ASP A 141 -20.92 -8.74 0.92
N LEU A 142 -20.71 -7.43 0.86
CA LEU A 142 -21.38 -6.44 1.70
C LEU A 142 -22.60 -5.79 1.03
N ASP A 143 -22.68 -5.78 -0.31
CA ASP A 143 -23.69 -5.01 -1.06
C ASP A 143 -24.24 -5.73 -2.29
N GLU A 144 -24.23 -7.07 -2.26
CA GLU A 144 -24.70 -7.92 -3.37
C GLU A 144 -23.89 -7.70 -4.67
N SER A 145 -22.60 -7.43 -4.51
CA SER A 145 -21.63 -7.33 -5.60
C SER A 145 -21.30 -8.65 -6.28
N VAL A 146 -21.86 -9.77 -5.85
CA VAL A 146 -21.61 -11.11 -6.40
C VAL A 146 -22.84 -11.66 -7.13
N ASN A 147 -22.65 -12.17 -8.35
CA ASN A 147 -23.73 -12.87 -9.07
C ASN A 147 -23.65 -14.38 -8.97
N GLY A 148 -24.82 -15.01 -8.90
CA GLY A 148 -24.99 -16.45 -9.06
C GLY A 148 -24.95 -17.22 -7.76
N GLU A 149 -24.98 -18.55 -7.88
CA GLU A 149 -25.06 -19.44 -6.74
C GLU A 149 -23.80 -19.38 -5.87
N LYS A 150 -24.00 -19.23 -4.56
CA LYS A 150 -22.91 -19.15 -3.57
C LYS A 150 -22.09 -20.45 -3.51
N GLU A 151 -22.61 -21.60 -3.92
CA GLU A 151 -21.89 -22.87 -3.75
C GLU A 151 -20.63 -23.03 -4.61
N LYS A 152 -20.47 -22.26 -5.70
CA LYS A 152 -19.30 -22.34 -6.60
C LYS A 152 -18.81 -20.96 -7.03
N LEU A 153 -18.66 -20.04 -6.07
CA LEU A 153 -18.22 -18.68 -6.39
C LEU A 153 -16.83 -18.66 -7.04
N THR A 154 -16.76 -18.07 -8.23
CA THR A 154 -15.53 -17.83 -8.99
C THR A 154 -15.22 -16.33 -9.05
N PRO A 155 -13.95 -15.92 -9.23
CA PRO A 155 -13.58 -14.51 -9.32
C PRO A 155 -14.31 -13.72 -10.41
N SER A 156 -14.69 -14.36 -11.53
CA SER A 156 -15.42 -13.71 -12.63
C SER A 156 -16.84 -13.28 -12.24
N GLN A 157 -17.42 -13.86 -11.18
CA GLN A 157 -18.75 -13.53 -10.69
C GLN A 157 -18.79 -12.30 -9.77
N VAL A 158 -17.63 -11.83 -9.31
CA VAL A 158 -17.51 -10.66 -8.41
C VAL A 158 -17.50 -9.39 -9.26
N ARG A 159 -18.46 -8.48 -9.03
CA ARG A 159 -18.64 -7.23 -9.78
C ARG A 159 -17.84 -6.05 -9.24
N SER A 160 -17.35 -6.13 -7.99
CA SER A 160 -16.57 -5.08 -7.35
C SER A 160 -15.42 -4.59 -8.23
N ILE A 161 -15.39 -3.28 -8.48
CA ILE A 161 -14.38 -2.61 -9.33
C ILE A 161 -12.96 -2.87 -8.78
N PRO A 162 -12.65 -2.54 -7.50
CA PRO A 162 -11.31 -2.78 -6.97
C PRO A 162 -10.96 -4.27 -6.89
N PHE A 163 -11.93 -5.16 -6.62
CA PHE A 163 -11.68 -6.60 -6.62
C PHE A 163 -11.19 -7.08 -7.99
N LYS A 164 -11.90 -6.72 -9.07
CA LYS A 164 -11.54 -7.15 -10.43
C LYS A 164 -10.15 -6.68 -10.82
N ALA A 165 -9.83 -5.42 -10.51
CA ALA A 165 -8.53 -4.85 -10.79
C ALA A 165 -7.40 -5.59 -10.06
N LEU A 166 -7.55 -5.82 -8.74
CA LEU A 166 -6.58 -6.60 -7.99
C LEU A 166 -6.48 -8.04 -8.50
N TRP A 167 -7.62 -8.67 -8.77
CA TRP A 167 -7.67 -10.06 -9.22
C TRP A 167 -6.99 -10.25 -10.56
N LYS A 168 -7.09 -9.28 -11.48
CA LYS A 168 -6.39 -9.28 -12.76
C LYS A 168 -4.87 -9.37 -12.57
N GLY A 169 -4.32 -8.67 -11.58
CA GLY A 169 -2.91 -8.76 -11.22
C GLY A 169 -2.52 -10.08 -10.57
N ILE A 170 -3.36 -10.55 -9.62
CA ILE A 170 -3.17 -11.83 -8.93
C ILE A 170 -3.19 -13.01 -9.91
N SER A 171 -4.07 -12.97 -10.92
CA SER A 171 -4.28 -14.04 -11.90
C SER A 171 -3.51 -13.85 -13.20
N ASP A 172 -2.58 -12.89 -13.26
CA ASP A 172 -1.71 -12.70 -14.43
C ASP A 172 -0.94 -13.99 -14.71
N SER A 173 -1.04 -14.53 -15.93
CA SER A 173 -0.42 -15.81 -16.30
C SER A 173 1.11 -15.76 -16.28
N ARG A 174 1.69 -14.55 -16.28
CA ARG A 174 3.14 -14.34 -16.21
C ARG A 174 3.67 -14.41 -14.77
N VAL A 175 2.81 -14.27 -13.75
CA VAL A 175 3.23 -14.42 -12.35
C VAL A 175 3.08 -15.87 -11.88
N ILE A 176 4.09 -16.36 -11.17
CA ILE A 176 4.15 -17.76 -10.73
C ILE A 176 3.82 -17.85 -9.24
N TRP A 177 2.76 -18.59 -8.91
CA TRP A 177 2.32 -18.80 -7.53
C TRP A 177 2.89 -20.07 -6.86
N ASN A 178 3.66 -20.88 -7.59
CA ASN A 178 4.16 -22.17 -7.11
C ASN A 178 5.03 -22.02 -5.85
N LYS A 179 4.90 -22.98 -4.91
CA LYS A 179 5.73 -23.02 -3.70
C LYS A 179 7.18 -23.32 -4.11
N ARG A 180 8.14 -22.43 -3.85
CA ARG A 180 9.55 -22.79 -3.92
C ARG A 180 9.79 -23.90 -2.90
N VAL A 181 10.23 -25.06 -3.37
CA VAL A 181 10.62 -26.18 -2.51
C VAL A 181 11.93 -25.77 -1.85
N ILE A 182 11.92 -25.64 -0.52
CA ILE A 182 13.15 -25.48 0.25
C ILE A 182 13.73 -26.89 0.36
N GLU A 183 14.92 -27.12 -0.22
CA GLU A 183 15.63 -28.39 -0.07
C GLU A 183 15.78 -28.73 1.42
N GLY A 184 15.35 -29.94 1.81
CA GLY A 184 15.38 -30.41 3.20
C GLY A 184 14.14 -30.08 4.06
N ALA A 185 13.28 -29.13 3.67
CA ALA A 185 12.03 -28.84 4.40
C ALA A 185 10.86 -29.77 4.02
N SER A 186 11.04 -30.59 2.98
CA SER A 186 10.04 -31.55 2.47
C SER A 186 9.67 -32.65 3.48
N PHE A 187 10.49 -32.86 4.52
CA PHE A 187 10.26 -33.86 5.57
C PHE A 187 9.60 -33.30 6.85
N MET A 188 9.41 -31.98 6.94
CA MET A 188 8.82 -31.34 8.13
C MET A 188 7.30 -31.16 7.97
N SER A 189 6.56 -31.33 9.07
CA SER A 189 5.13 -30.99 9.06
C SER A 189 4.93 -29.50 8.83
N SER A 190 3.84 -29.13 8.16
CA SER A 190 3.51 -27.73 7.87
C SER A 190 3.42 -26.85 9.12
N ASP A 191 2.95 -27.43 10.22
CA ASP A 191 2.77 -26.71 11.48
C ASP A 191 4.13 -26.45 12.16
N PHE A 192 5.08 -27.37 12.02
CA PHE A 192 6.46 -27.22 12.50
C PHE A 192 7.27 -26.22 11.65
N GLU A 193 7.11 -26.27 10.33
CA GLU A 193 7.67 -25.28 9.38
C GLU A 193 7.20 -23.86 9.75
N GLU A 194 5.91 -23.66 10.07
CA GLU A 194 5.38 -22.35 10.46
C GLU A 194 5.98 -21.83 11.77
N GLN A 195 6.15 -22.71 12.76
CA GLN A 195 6.65 -22.34 14.09
C GLN A 195 8.12 -21.91 14.03
N ILE A 196 8.95 -22.62 13.27
CA ILE A 196 10.37 -22.29 13.09
C ILE A 196 10.54 -21.01 12.26
N MET A 197 9.72 -20.82 11.24
CA MET A 197 9.82 -19.69 10.30
C MET A 197 9.13 -18.41 10.80
N GLY A 198 8.86 -18.28 12.11
CA GLY A 198 8.35 -17.06 12.73
C GLY A 198 6.85 -16.78 12.55
N GLY A 199 6.08 -17.72 11.99
CA GLY A 199 4.64 -17.58 11.77
C GLY A 199 3.83 -17.39 13.07
N ALA A 200 4.35 -17.82 14.22
CA ALA A 200 3.68 -17.68 15.52
C ALA A 200 3.69 -16.26 16.12
N THR A 201 4.45 -15.31 15.55
CA THR A 201 4.65 -13.96 16.14
C THR A 201 3.65 -12.91 15.66
N GLY A 202 2.78 -13.25 14.69
CA GLY A 202 1.71 -12.38 14.21
C GLY A 202 0.37 -12.61 14.93
N PRO A 203 -0.60 -11.68 14.84
CA PRO A 203 -1.90 -11.79 15.51
C PRO A 203 -2.81 -12.92 14.96
N ARG A 204 -2.34 -13.68 13.97
CA ARG A 204 -3.09 -14.74 13.25
C ARG A 204 -2.23 -16.01 13.11
N ARG A 205 -2.83 -17.16 12.84
CA ARG A 205 -2.20 -18.48 12.61
C ARG A 205 -2.34 -18.90 11.12
N ARG A 206 -1.51 -19.79 10.58
CA ARG A 206 -1.63 -20.32 9.18
C ARG A 206 -2.95 -21.01 8.88
N LYS A 207 -3.65 -21.49 9.92
CA LYS A 207 -5.01 -22.08 9.81
C LYS A 207 -6.09 -21.00 9.59
N ASP A 208 -5.76 -19.73 9.77
CA ASP A 208 -6.70 -18.63 9.52
C ASP A 208 -6.91 -18.49 8.01
N THR A 209 -8.18 -18.42 7.61
CA THR A 209 -8.55 -18.33 6.20
C THR A 209 -8.26 -16.92 5.68
N ASN A 210 -7.81 -16.80 4.43
CA ASN A 210 -7.68 -15.50 3.77
C ASN A 210 -9.05 -15.01 3.34
N TYR A 211 -9.32 -13.71 3.49
CA TYR A 211 -10.65 -13.16 3.19
C TYR A 211 -10.56 -11.97 2.25
N PHE A 212 -11.45 -11.98 1.27
CA PHE A 212 -11.91 -10.78 0.60
C PHE A 212 -13.18 -10.29 1.27
N ILE A 213 -13.24 -9.01 1.58
CA ILE A 213 -14.46 -8.28 1.87
C ILE A 213 -14.68 -7.34 0.70
N VAL A 214 -15.83 -7.45 0.03
CA VAL A 214 -16.09 -6.70 -1.19
C VAL A 214 -17.40 -5.94 -1.07
N ALA A 215 -17.41 -4.74 -1.62
CA ALA A 215 -18.61 -4.03 -2.06
C ALA A 215 -18.35 -3.50 -3.48
N LYS A 216 -19.32 -2.83 -4.10
CA LYS A 216 -19.25 -2.39 -5.50
C LYS A 216 -17.99 -1.60 -5.82
N ASP A 217 -17.64 -0.66 -4.94
CA ASP A 217 -16.50 0.23 -5.03
C ASP A 217 -15.47 0.01 -3.92
N TYR A 218 -15.66 -1.00 -3.06
CA TYR A 218 -14.80 -1.28 -1.91
C TYR A 218 -14.17 -2.68 -1.97
N LEU A 219 -12.93 -2.76 -1.51
CA LEU A 219 -12.20 -4.01 -1.32
C LEU A 219 -11.35 -3.95 -0.06
N ASN A 220 -11.51 -4.95 0.80
CA ASN A 220 -10.51 -5.33 1.79
C ASN A 220 -9.98 -6.72 1.47
N PHE A 221 -8.68 -6.84 1.24
CA PHE A 221 -8.03 -8.13 1.12
C PHE A 221 -7.06 -8.32 2.26
N ASN A 222 -7.28 -9.36 3.05
CA ASN A 222 -6.39 -9.76 4.12
C ASN A 222 -5.81 -11.13 3.79
N ALA A 223 -4.52 -11.14 3.45
CA ALA A 223 -3.83 -12.30 2.94
C ALA A 223 -2.65 -12.66 3.82
N ARG A 224 -2.65 -13.89 4.32
CA ARG A 224 -1.49 -14.54 4.93
C ARG A 224 -0.92 -15.57 3.97
N PHE A 225 0.36 -15.42 3.64
CA PHE A 225 1.12 -16.35 2.81
C PHE A 225 2.16 -17.07 3.66
N ILE A 226 1.76 -18.19 4.29
CA ILE A 226 2.57 -18.99 5.23
C ILE A 226 3.06 -18.12 6.41
N TYR A 227 4.13 -17.35 6.23
CA TYR A 227 4.77 -16.46 7.20
C TYR A 227 4.76 -14.96 6.80
N HIS A 228 4.16 -14.60 5.66
CA HIS A 228 3.93 -13.20 5.26
C HIS A 228 2.51 -12.77 5.51
N TYR A 229 2.33 -11.47 5.72
CA TYR A 229 1.06 -10.81 5.84
C TYR A 229 0.99 -9.64 4.87
N ALA A 230 -0.04 -9.63 4.03
CA ALA A 230 -0.38 -8.54 3.14
C ALA A 230 -1.82 -8.10 3.43
N LEU A 231 -2.03 -6.80 3.50
CA LEU A 231 -3.34 -6.18 3.61
C LEU A 231 -3.49 -5.15 2.49
N ILE A 232 -4.58 -5.25 1.75
CA ILE A 232 -5.04 -4.21 0.82
C ILE A 232 -6.38 -3.69 1.33
N ASP A 233 -6.54 -2.38 1.36
CA ASP A 233 -7.80 -1.71 1.63
C ASP A 233 -7.98 -0.62 0.58
N ALA A 234 -9.06 -0.66 -0.20
CA ALA A 234 -9.25 0.22 -1.33
C ALA A 234 -10.70 0.63 -1.53
N VAL A 235 -10.89 1.90 -1.88
CA VAL A 235 -12.11 2.43 -2.48
C VAL A 235 -11.77 2.92 -3.88
N THR A 236 -12.53 2.50 -4.89
CA THR A 236 -12.29 2.85 -6.29
C THR A 236 -13.62 3.06 -7.01
N GLY A 237 -13.85 4.29 -7.45
CA GLY A 237 -15.05 4.72 -8.16
C GLY A 237 -14.81 5.98 -9.00
N PRO A 238 -15.88 6.63 -9.49
CA PRO A 238 -15.78 7.69 -10.49
C PRO A 238 -15.21 9.01 -9.95
N TRP A 239 -15.21 9.19 -8.64
CA TRP A 239 -14.81 10.44 -7.96
C TRP A 239 -13.38 10.32 -7.41
N PRO A 240 -12.37 10.92 -8.04
CA PRO A 240 -10.98 10.76 -7.64
C PRO A 240 -10.71 11.11 -6.17
N GLU A 241 -11.41 12.11 -5.64
CA GLU A 241 -11.28 12.58 -4.25
C GLU A 241 -11.58 11.51 -3.19
N ASN A 242 -12.41 10.51 -3.53
CA ASN A 242 -12.79 9.42 -2.64
C ASN A 242 -11.90 8.19 -2.82
N ASN A 243 -11.19 8.10 -3.96
CA ASN A 243 -10.40 6.93 -4.30
C ASN A 243 -9.15 6.84 -3.46
N TYR A 244 -8.92 5.64 -2.92
CA TYR A 244 -7.69 5.30 -2.24
C TYR A 244 -7.34 3.83 -2.41
N VAL A 245 -6.05 3.53 -2.37
CA VAL A 245 -5.50 2.18 -2.30
C VAL A 245 -4.42 2.20 -1.21
N ASN A 246 -4.66 1.47 -0.14
CA ASN A 246 -3.73 1.28 0.97
C ASN A 246 -3.17 -0.12 0.87
N PHE A 247 -1.85 -0.25 1.00
CA PHE A 247 -1.18 -1.54 1.04
C PHE A 247 -0.27 -1.63 2.25
N ARG A 248 -0.28 -2.78 2.91
CA ARG A 248 0.60 -3.07 4.05
C ARG A 248 1.15 -4.47 3.91
N PHE A 249 2.46 -4.60 4.05
CA PHE A 249 3.17 -5.87 3.96
C PHE A 249 4.14 -6.04 5.12
N ARG A 250 4.20 -7.25 5.69
CA ARG A 250 5.16 -7.62 6.74
C ARG A 250 5.34 -9.13 6.84
N GLY A 251 6.41 -9.59 7.47
CA GLY A 251 6.59 -10.99 7.85
C GLY A 251 7.41 -11.74 6.82
N GLY A 252 8.00 -12.87 7.17
CA GLY A 252 9.03 -13.50 6.37
C GLY A 252 9.75 -14.56 7.19
N ALA A 253 10.49 -15.44 6.53
CA ALA A 253 11.18 -16.56 7.14
C ALA A 253 12.70 -16.41 7.12
N ALA A 254 13.21 -15.47 6.33
CA ALA A 254 14.64 -15.24 6.20
C ALA A 254 15.23 -14.47 7.39
N ASN A 255 16.56 -14.34 7.40
CA ASN A 255 17.26 -13.51 8.38
C ASN A 255 16.85 -12.03 8.26
N LYS A 256 17.14 -11.23 9.30
CA LYS A 256 16.70 -9.82 9.37
C LYS A 256 17.16 -8.97 8.17
N ASP A 257 18.36 -9.23 7.65
CA ASP A 257 18.93 -8.48 6.52
C ASP A 257 18.14 -8.75 5.24
N ASN A 258 17.84 -10.02 4.96
CA ASN A 258 17.03 -10.42 3.82
C ASN A 258 15.59 -9.88 3.90
N LEU A 259 14.99 -9.90 5.10
CA LEU A 259 13.67 -9.28 5.31
C LEU A 259 13.69 -7.78 5.05
N ASN A 260 14.76 -7.09 5.49
CA ASN A 260 14.98 -5.68 5.23
C ASN A 260 15.17 -5.40 3.72
N ARG A 261 15.96 -6.22 3.02
CA ARG A 261 16.14 -6.14 1.56
C ARG A 261 14.83 -6.31 0.80
N ARG A 262 13.97 -7.25 1.19
CA ARG A 262 12.64 -7.38 0.57
C ARG A 262 11.77 -6.15 0.86
N GLY A 263 11.87 -5.60 2.08
CA GLY A 263 11.26 -4.32 2.40
C GLY A 263 11.72 -3.21 1.45
N LEU A 264 13.03 -3.11 1.18
CA LEU A 264 13.61 -2.16 0.23
C LEU A 264 13.13 -2.38 -1.21
N PHE A 265 13.04 -3.63 -1.65
CA PHE A 265 12.45 -3.98 -2.94
C PHE A 265 11.01 -3.47 -3.06
N LEU A 266 10.15 -3.80 -2.08
CA LEU A 266 8.76 -3.36 -2.05
C LEU A 266 8.66 -1.83 -2.04
N GLU A 267 9.45 -1.16 -1.20
CA GLU A 267 9.48 0.30 -1.16
C GLU A 267 9.84 0.91 -2.51
N SER A 268 10.86 0.37 -3.18
CA SER A 268 11.34 0.88 -4.46
C SER A 268 10.28 0.74 -5.56
N VAL A 269 9.68 -0.44 -5.69
CA VAL A 269 8.60 -0.69 -6.67
C VAL A 269 7.39 0.20 -6.41
N LEU A 270 6.96 0.30 -5.14
CA LEU A 270 5.81 1.11 -4.76
C LEU A 270 6.04 2.60 -5.06
N ARG A 271 7.23 3.13 -4.74
CA ARG A 271 7.58 4.53 -5.06
C ARG A 271 7.63 4.79 -6.56
N LEU A 272 8.21 3.89 -7.35
CA LEU A 272 8.22 3.98 -8.81
C LEU A 272 6.80 3.92 -9.40
N SER A 273 5.89 3.22 -8.70
CA SER A 273 4.47 3.15 -9.03
C SER A 273 3.64 4.29 -8.43
N ASN A 274 4.27 5.39 -8.01
CA ASN A 274 3.65 6.59 -7.47
C ASN A 274 2.90 6.42 -6.13
N PHE A 275 3.18 5.38 -5.36
CA PHE A 275 2.69 5.28 -3.98
C PHE A 275 3.53 6.15 -3.05
N GLU A 276 2.87 6.76 -2.07
CA GLU A 276 3.55 7.22 -0.86
C GLU A 276 3.91 5.98 -0.02
N VAL A 277 5.14 5.89 0.47
CA VAL A 277 5.63 4.71 1.21
C VAL A 277 6.31 5.10 2.51
N ASN A 278 5.97 4.37 3.58
CA ASN A 278 6.67 4.37 4.86
C ASN A 278 7.14 2.94 5.16
N ARG A 279 8.44 2.79 5.37
CA ARG A 279 9.06 1.50 5.67
C ARG A 279 9.82 1.56 7.00
N LYS A 280 9.63 0.52 7.81
CA LYS A 280 10.40 0.27 9.04
C LYS A 280 10.90 -1.18 9.01
N GLY A 281 12.13 -1.39 8.51
CA GLY A 281 12.67 -2.73 8.29
C GLY A 281 11.87 -3.49 7.22
N ASP A 282 11.23 -4.60 7.61
CA ASP A 282 10.41 -5.46 6.74
C ASP A 282 8.94 -4.99 6.64
N LEU A 283 8.50 -4.12 7.55
CA LEU A 283 7.17 -3.54 7.54
C LEU A 283 7.13 -2.41 6.52
N VAL A 284 6.35 -2.62 5.46
CA VAL A 284 6.07 -1.63 4.42
C VAL A 284 4.60 -1.23 4.52
N THR A 285 4.33 0.07 4.58
CA THR A 285 2.99 0.63 4.47
C THR A 285 2.99 1.66 3.35
N SER A 286 2.01 1.60 2.47
CA SER A 286 1.91 2.54 1.35
C SER A 286 0.47 2.99 1.09
N TRP A 287 0.37 4.15 0.45
CA TRP A 287 -0.88 4.85 0.17
C TRP A 287 -0.85 5.41 -1.26
N PHE A 288 -1.97 5.27 -1.96
CA PHE A 288 -2.21 5.87 -3.27
C PHE A 288 -3.60 6.49 -3.23
N ARG A 289 -3.69 7.82 -3.25
CA ARG A 289 -4.92 8.56 -2.92
C ARG A 289 -5.19 9.66 -3.93
N TYR A 290 -6.46 10.04 -4.05
CA TYR A 290 -6.89 11.19 -4.86
C TYR A 290 -6.62 11.01 -6.37
N ASN A 291 -6.60 9.76 -6.84
CA ASN A 291 -6.31 9.37 -8.21
C ASN A 291 -7.58 8.92 -8.94
N SER A 292 -7.54 8.92 -10.28
CA SER A 292 -8.71 8.52 -11.07
C SER A 292 -9.08 7.06 -10.83
N GLN A 293 -10.30 6.66 -11.17
CA GLN A 293 -10.73 5.27 -11.09
C GLN A 293 -9.74 4.36 -11.81
N LYS A 294 -9.35 4.75 -13.03
CA LYS A 294 -8.43 3.99 -13.88
C LYS A 294 -7.06 3.84 -13.24
N ASP A 295 -6.49 4.92 -12.70
CA ASP A 295 -5.19 4.87 -12.04
C ASP A 295 -5.23 3.99 -10.78
N SER A 296 -6.33 4.03 -10.02
CA SER A 296 -6.54 3.17 -8.85
C SER A 296 -6.68 1.69 -9.23
N GLU A 297 -7.36 1.38 -10.33
CA GLU A 297 -7.44 0.03 -10.89
C GLU A 297 -6.05 -0.47 -11.33
N ASP A 298 -5.28 0.35 -12.05
CA ASP A 298 -3.94 0.00 -12.51
C ASP A 298 -2.97 -0.21 -11.33
N ALA A 299 -3.11 0.61 -10.27
CA ALA A 299 -2.37 0.44 -9.02
C ALA A 299 -2.73 -0.87 -8.31
N LEU A 300 -4.01 -1.26 -8.26
CA LEU A 300 -4.44 -2.54 -7.69
C LEU A 300 -3.96 -3.73 -8.51
N GLU A 301 -3.99 -3.65 -9.84
CA GLU A 301 -3.46 -4.68 -10.72
C GLU A 301 -1.95 -4.87 -10.49
N MET A 302 -1.18 -3.79 -10.42
CA MET A 302 0.24 -3.84 -10.07
C MET A 302 0.47 -4.48 -8.70
N LEU A 303 -0.31 -4.10 -7.68
CA LEU A 303 -0.21 -4.71 -6.34
C LEU A 303 -0.49 -6.22 -6.36
N GLY A 304 -1.44 -6.68 -7.17
CA GLY A 304 -1.73 -8.10 -7.34
C GLY A 304 -0.51 -8.89 -7.83
N ARG A 305 0.20 -8.35 -8.83
CA ARG A 305 1.45 -8.94 -9.33
C ARG A 305 2.58 -8.83 -8.30
N LEU A 306 2.72 -7.68 -7.64
CA LEU A 306 3.73 -7.44 -6.61
C LEU A 306 3.62 -8.39 -5.43
N MET A 307 2.39 -8.71 -5.01
CA MET A 307 2.13 -9.69 -3.95
C MET A 307 2.59 -11.10 -4.33
N ALA A 308 2.36 -11.52 -5.58
CA ALA A 308 2.84 -12.81 -6.07
C ALA A 308 4.38 -12.86 -6.07
N CYS A 309 5.01 -11.83 -6.65
CA CYS A 309 6.48 -11.74 -6.78
C CYS A 309 7.22 -11.60 -5.44
N SER A 310 6.63 -10.91 -4.46
CA SER A 310 7.30 -10.62 -3.17
C SER A 310 7.23 -11.77 -2.16
N ARG A 311 6.35 -12.76 -2.37
CA ARG A 311 6.03 -13.81 -1.38
C ARG A 311 7.21 -14.67 -0.91
N GLN A 312 8.28 -14.86 -1.68
CA GLN A 312 9.46 -15.63 -1.21
C GLN A 312 10.76 -14.93 -1.55
N LEU A 313 10.67 -13.64 -1.90
CA LEU A 313 11.81 -12.89 -2.39
C LEU A 313 12.87 -12.66 -1.31
N ASP A 314 12.47 -12.63 -0.03
CA ASP A 314 13.39 -12.60 1.10
C ASP A 314 14.34 -13.81 1.12
N MET A 315 13.96 -14.95 0.55
CA MET A 315 14.86 -16.10 0.45
C MET A 315 15.93 -15.95 -0.65
N LEU A 316 15.73 -15.04 -1.61
CA LEU A 316 16.62 -14.86 -2.77
C LEU A 316 17.59 -13.69 -2.61
N LEU A 317 17.24 -12.70 -1.79
CA LEU A 317 18.00 -11.45 -1.65
C LEU A 317 19.25 -11.66 -0.77
N GLY A 318 20.27 -12.29 -1.32
CA GLY A 318 21.53 -12.59 -0.64
C GLY A 318 22.43 -11.36 -0.43
N ASN A 319 22.30 -10.32 -1.25
CA ASN A 319 23.04 -9.06 -1.14
C ASN A 319 22.19 -7.86 -1.61
N ASP A 320 22.71 -6.66 -1.41
CA ASP A 320 21.98 -5.41 -1.66
C ASP A 320 21.84 -5.10 -3.17
N ASP A 321 22.81 -5.51 -4.00
CA ASP A 321 22.77 -5.31 -5.45
C ASP A 321 21.60 -6.07 -6.10
N MET A 322 21.25 -7.24 -5.56
CA MET A 322 20.10 -8.02 -6.02
C MET A 322 18.79 -7.25 -5.87
N VAL A 323 18.66 -6.35 -4.89
CA VAL A 323 17.43 -5.55 -4.71
C VAL A 323 17.16 -4.74 -5.97
N LYS A 324 18.19 -4.06 -6.51
CA LYS A 324 18.06 -3.27 -7.73
C LYS A 324 17.67 -4.15 -8.92
N THR A 325 18.34 -5.29 -9.09
CA THR A 325 18.04 -6.25 -10.16
C THR A 325 16.59 -6.73 -10.12
N TYR A 326 16.05 -7.05 -8.95
CA TYR A 326 14.65 -7.46 -8.82
C TYR A 326 13.69 -6.30 -9.04
N VAL A 327 14.02 -5.07 -8.62
CA VAL A 327 13.22 -3.88 -8.95
C VAL A 327 13.15 -3.71 -10.47
N ASP A 328 14.29 -3.76 -11.17
CA ASP A 328 14.35 -3.61 -12.62
C ASP A 328 13.57 -4.73 -13.34
N ASN A 329 13.68 -5.98 -12.88
CA ASN A 329 12.89 -7.10 -13.40
C ASN A 329 11.38 -6.91 -13.18
N PHE A 330 10.96 -6.38 -12.03
CA PHE A 330 9.53 -6.13 -11.79
C PHE A 330 8.98 -5.03 -12.70
N ILE A 331 9.70 -3.92 -12.82
CA ILE A 331 9.28 -2.75 -13.61
C ILE A 331 9.29 -3.06 -15.12
N SER A 332 10.22 -3.90 -15.58
CA SER A 332 10.24 -4.41 -16.96
C SER A 332 9.28 -5.58 -17.21
N GLU A 333 8.44 -5.94 -16.23
CA GLU A 333 7.50 -7.07 -16.28
C GLU A 333 8.15 -8.44 -16.55
N ASN A 334 9.45 -8.60 -16.27
CA ASN A 334 10.17 -9.87 -16.29
C ASN A 334 9.86 -10.70 -15.04
N PHE A 335 8.62 -11.16 -14.93
CA PHE A 335 8.14 -11.90 -13.76
C PHE A 335 8.74 -13.30 -13.64
N SER A 336 9.31 -13.88 -14.71
CA SER A 336 10.05 -15.15 -14.65
C SER A 336 11.27 -15.11 -13.74
N ALA A 337 11.88 -13.93 -13.52
CA ALA A 337 12.98 -13.79 -12.57
C ALA A 337 12.55 -14.09 -11.11
N PHE A 338 11.24 -14.02 -10.82
CA PHE A 338 10.67 -14.30 -9.50
C PHE A 338 10.20 -15.74 -9.33
N ALA A 339 10.47 -16.62 -10.31
CA ALA A 339 10.18 -18.05 -10.27
C ALA A 339 11.11 -18.82 -9.32
#